data_AF-A0A134B537-F1
#
_entry.id   AF-A0A134B537-F1
#
_cell.length_a   1.000
_cell.length_b   1.000
_cell.length_c   1.000
_cell.angle_alpha   90.00
_cell.angle_beta   90.00
_cell.angle_gamma   90.00
#
_symmetry.space_group_name_H-M   'P 1'
#
loop_
_entity.id
_entity.type
_entity.pdbx_description
1 polymer ?
#
loop_
_entity_poly.entity_id
_entity_poly.type
_entity_poly.pdbx_seq_one_letter_code
_entity_poly.pdbx_strand_id
1 'polypeptide(L)'
;VFNFRDAMSQNDPVRLIGASRMRRLDFATTAPHLQGAWNLNSGKSLEEIVATTDSPSPTQWYPLLSKITGLRHIDLTGQRGVTGTEDEQARTFDVSSHTGLEQLKLGGTSVRAVRIAEGSPIILLELPATLSYLRLRALPRLSLSGLTLADWSKVTSLELAGCPLIDWRALL
;
A
#
# COMPACT_ATOMS: atom_id res chain seq x y z
N VAL A 1 -13.27 13.00 7.18
CA VAL A 1 -12.09 13.57 6.49
C VAL A 1 -11.24 14.26 7.55
N PHE A 2 -10.00 13.82 7.72
CA PHE A 2 -9.05 14.49 8.62
C PHE A 2 -8.39 15.62 7.83
N ASN A 3 -8.36 16.84 8.37
CA ASN A 3 -7.78 18.01 7.71
C ASN A 3 -6.77 18.67 8.65
N PHE A 4 -5.51 18.71 8.23
CA PHE A 4 -4.36 19.20 8.98
C PHE A 4 -3.54 20.07 8.03
N ARG A 5 -3.03 21.20 8.55
CA ARG A 5 -2.33 22.22 7.76
C ARG A 5 -0.81 22.22 7.96
N ASP A 6 -0.34 21.42 8.92
CA ASP A 6 1.06 21.31 9.33
C ASP A 6 1.47 19.83 9.45
N ALA A 7 2.78 19.58 9.57
CA ALA A 7 3.35 18.25 9.76
C ALA A 7 2.69 17.48 10.91
N MET A 8 2.39 16.19 10.69
CA MET A 8 1.96 15.27 11.72
C MET A 8 2.95 14.13 11.85
N SER A 9 3.50 13.97 13.05
CA SER A 9 4.52 12.99 13.42
C SER A 9 4.04 12.07 14.54
N GLN A 10 4.81 11.02 14.82
CA GLN A 10 4.62 10.08 15.93
C GLN A 10 4.53 10.75 17.32
N ASN A 11 5.05 11.99 17.46
CA ASN A 11 5.01 12.76 18.70
C ASN A 11 3.78 13.68 18.80
N ASP A 12 3.02 13.83 17.71
CA ASP A 12 1.69 14.42 17.77
C ASP A 12 0.73 13.33 18.26
N PRO A 13 -0.09 13.55 19.31
CA PRO A 13 -0.91 12.51 19.91
C PRO A 13 -2.11 12.14 19.01
N VAL A 14 -1.85 11.50 17.87
CA VAL A 14 -2.87 10.95 16.98
C VAL A 14 -3.14 9.51 17.40
N ARG A 15 -3.97 9.34 18.43
CA ARG A 15 -4.47 8.03 18.83
C ARG A 15 -5.94 7.90 18.44
N LEU A 16 -6.22 7.02 17.48
CA LEU A 16 -7.59 6.70 17.07
C LEU A 16 -8.22 5.76 18.11
N ILE A 17 -8.83 6.33 19.15
CA ILE A 17 -9.56 5.59 20.21
C ILE A 17 -11.05 5.52 19.84
N GLY A 18 -11.69 4.36 20.01
CA GLY A 18 -13.13 4.20 19.79
C GLY A 18 -13.56 4.10 18.31
N ALA A 19 -12.62 4.17 17.37
CA ALA A 19 -12.87 4.03 15.93
C ALA A 19 -13.10 2.57 15.49
N SER A 20 -13.61 1.71 16.36
CA SER A 20 -13.76 0.27 16.09
C SER A 20 -14.70 -0.03 14.92
N ARG A 21 -15.61 0.89 14.58
CA ARG A 21 -16.55 0.79 13.44
C ARG A 21 -16.12 1.60 12.21
N MET A 22 -14.97 2.27 12.26
CA MET A 22 -14.50 3.07 11.12
C MET A 22 -14.08 2.13 10.00
N ARG A 23 -14.71 2.29 8.83
CA ARG A 23 -14.43 1.46 7.63
C ARG A 23 -13.47 2.11 6.65
N ARG A 24 -13.38 3.44 6.65
CA ARG A 24 -12.49 4.19 5.75
C ARG A 24 -11.70 5.24 6.53
N LEU A 25 -10.41 5.31 6.24
CA LEU A 25 -9.51 6.35 6.69
C LEU A 25 -8.98 7.10 5.45
N ASP A 26 -9.20 8.41 5.43
CA ASP A 26 -8.87 9.26 4.30
C ASP A 26 -7.98 10.42 4.75
N PHE A 27 -6.78 10.46 4.18
CA PHE A 27 -5.70 11.41 4.42
C PHE A 27 -5.46 12.34 3.22
N ALA A 28 -6.34 12.41 2.22
CA ALA A 28 -6.06 13.17 0.99
C ALA A 28 -5.63 14.64 1.25
N THR A 29 -6.25 15.32 2.21
CA THR A 29 -5.90 16.71 2.57
C THR A 29 -4.64 16.85 3.44
N THR A 30 -4.11 15.74 3.94
CA THR A 30 -3.04 15.70 4.96
C THR A 30 -1.84 14.91 4.51
N ALA A 31 -1.99 14.26 3.36
CA ALA A 31 -1.05 13.43 2.65
C ALA A 31 0.36 14.05 2.53
N PRO A 32 0.55 15.33 2.19
CA PRO A 32 1.88 15.95 2.13
C PRO A 32 2.56 16.11 3.50
N HIS A 33 1.81 15.97 4.59
CA HIS A 33 2.25 16.30 5.95
C HIS A 33 2.46 15.06 6.84
N LEU A 34 2.25 13.85 6.32
CA LEU A 34 2.41 12.61 7.06
C LEU A 34 3.90 12.32 7.34
N GLN A 35 4.22 11.97 8.59
CA GLN A 35 5.57 11.62 9.03
C GLN A 35 5.54 10.46 10.03
N GLY A 36 6.59 9.63 10.04
CA GLY A 36 6.80 8.58 11.03
C GLY A 36 5.76 7.45 11.01
N ALA A 37 5.58 6.80 12.16
CA ALA A 37 4.70 5.65 12.30
C ALA A 37 3.22 6.05 12.42
N TRP A 38 2.39 5.50 11.54
CA TRP A 38 0.93 5.62 11.61
C TRP A 38 0.32 4.33 12.13
N ASN A 39 0.09 4.28 13.45
CA ASN A 39 -0.41 3.06 14.10
C ASN A 39 -1.91 2.86 13.90
N LEU A 40 -2.28 2.08 12.88
CA LEU A 40 -3.67 1.81 12.53
C LEU A 40 -4.21 0.50 13.12
N ASN A 41 -3.38 -0.25 13.84
CA ASN A 41 -3.69 -1.58 14.38
C ASN A 41 -4.90 -1.66 15.34
N SER A 42 -5.43 -0.51 15.78
CA SER A 42 -6.67 -0.44 16.58
C SER A 42 -7.96 -0.41 15.73
N GLY A 43 -7.85 -0.16 14.42
CA GLY A 43 -8.97 -0.06 13.48
C GLY A 43 -9.44 -1.41 12.94
N LYS A 44 -10.00 -2.29 13.80
CA LYS A 44 -10.37 -3.67 13.43
C LYS A 44 -11.40 -3.77 12.29
N SER A 45 -12.28 -2.79 12.11
CA SER A 45 -13.25 -2.75 11.00
C SER A 45 -12.80 -1.90 9.81
N LEU A 46 -11.53 -1.47 9.78
CA LEU A 46 -11.01 -0.67 8.68
C LEU A 46 -10.91 -1.54 7.42
N GLU A 47 -11.50 -1.03 6.35
CA GLU A 47 -11.56 -1.66 5.03
C GLU A 47 -10.81 -0.84 3.97
N GLU A 48 -10.71 0.48 4.17
CA GLU A 48 -10.13 1.41 3.21
C GLU A 48 -9.12 2.36 3.85
N ILE A 49 -7.96 2.50 3.22
CA ILE A 49 -6.98 3.55 3.51
C ILE A 49 -6.69 4.31 2.22
N VAL A 50 -6.89 5.63 2.25
CA VAL A 50 -6.66 6.52 1.10
C VAL A 50 -5.77 7.69 1.54
N ALA A 51 -4.69 7.94 0.81
CA ALA A 51 -3.78 9.05 1.04
C ALA A 51 -3.18 9.58 -0.28
N THR A 52 -3.99 9.72 -1.33
CA THR A 52 -3.51 10.17 -2.64
C THR A 52 -3.02 11.62 -2.60
N THR A 53 -1.97 11.95 -3.34
CA THR A 53 -1.47 13.34 -3.47
C THR A 53 -0.74 13.62 -4.78
N ASP A 54 -0.96 14.81 -5.34
CA ASP A 54 -0.16 15.38 -6.43
C ASP A 54 0.98 16.29 -5.92
N SER A 55 1.03 16.51 -4.61
CA SER A 55 2.06 17.28 -3.90
C SER A 55 2.86 16.35 -2.98
N PRO A 56 3.79 15.55 -3.53
CA PRO A 56 4.52 14.55 -2.77
C PRO A 56 5.45 15.20 -1.75
N SER A 57 5.50 14.65 -0.54
CA SER A 57 6.51 14.97 0.46
C SER A 57 7.56 13.87 0.52
N PRO A 58 8.87 14.21 0.61
CA PRO A 58 9.92 13.21 0.81
C PRO A 58 10.00 12.75 2.26
N THR A 59 9.29 13.41 3.19
CA THR A 59 9.34 13.02 4.59
C THR A 59 8.76 11.63 4.77
N GLN A 60 9.53 10.76 5.40
CA GLN A 60 9.19 9.37 5.49
C GLN A 60 8.02 9.13 6.45
N TRP A 61 7.12 8.23 6.06
CA TRP A 61 6.08 7.68 6.92
C TRP A 61 5.73 6.25 6.53
N TYR A 62 5.14 5.51 7.46
CA TYR A 62 4.75 4.11 7.24
C TYR A 62 3.51 3.74 8.07
N PRO A 63 2.54 3.04 7.49
CA PRO A 63 1.40 2.54 8.24
C PRO A 63 1.73 1.21 8.93
N LEU A 64 1.30 1.07 10.19
CA LEU A 64 1.30 -0.21 10.90
C LEU A 64 -0.04 -0.89 10.68
N LEU A 65 -0.03 -1.96 9.87
CA LEU A 65 -1.22 -2.61 9.35
C LEU A 65 -1.42 -4.04 9.85
N SER A 66 -0.39 -4.67 10.43
CA SER A 66 -0.35 -6.10 10.73
C SER A 66 -1.53 -6.66 11.55
N LYS A 67 -2.27 -5.83 12.31
CA LYS A 67 -3.44 -6.26 13.10
C LYS A 67 -4.80 -5.94 12.46
N ILE A 68 -4.84 -5.38 11.25
CA ILE A 68 -6.09 -5.08 10.54
C ILE A 68 -6.36 -6.20 9.53
N THR A 69 -7.37 -7.04 9.79
CA THR A 69 -7.70 -8.16 8.89
C THR A 69 -8.76 -7.80 7.84
N GLY A 70 -9.43 -6.65 7.99
CA GLY A 70 -10.55 -6.22 7.15
C GLY A 70 -10.19 -5.43 5.90
N LEU A 71 -8.92 -5.04 5.70
CA LEU A 71 -8.55 -4.15 4.58
C LEU A 71 -8.88 -4.79 3.23
N ARG A 72 -9.58 -4.01 2.41
CA ARG A 72 -9.96 -4.32 1.03
C ARG A 72 -9.23 -3.41 0.05
N HIS A 73 -9.08 -2.12 0.36
CA HIS A 73 -8.43 -1.16 -0.54
C HIS A 73 -7.39 -0.30 0.19
N ILE A 74 -6.23 -0.16 -0.45
CA ILE A 74 -5.17 0.74 -0.03
C ILE A 74 -4.77 1.58 -1.25
N ASP A 75 -4.93 2.90 -1.16
CA ASP A 75 -4.48 3.84 -2.18
C ASP A 75 -3.56 4.90 -1.59
N LEU A 76 -2.26 4.76 -1.87
CA LEU A 76 -1.19 5.67 -1.45
C LEU A 76 -0.53 6.32 -2.67
N THR A 77 -1.27 6.49 -3.77
CA THR A 77 -0.74 7.05 -5.01
C THR A 77 -0.12 8.43 -4.80
N GLY A 78 1.10 8.62 -5.30
CA GLY A 78 1.86 9.87 -5.17
C GLY A 78 2.57 10.06 -3.83
N GLN A 79 2.44 9.14 -2.88
CA GLN A 79 3.06 9.24 -1.57
C GLN A 79 4.55 8.88 -1.57
N ARG A 80 5.41 9.79 -2.04
CA ARG A 80 6.87 9.57 -2.09
C ARG A 80 7.48 9.15 -0.74
N GLY A 81 6.94 9.65 0.37
CA GLY A 81 7.39 9.33 1.74
C GLY A 81 7.09 7.91 2.22
N VAL A 82 6.21 7.17 1.54
CA VAL A 82 5.93 5.76 1.91
C VAL A 82 7.06 4.87 1.43
N THR A 83 7.74 4.21 2.38
CA THR A 83 8.86 3.32 2.10
C THR A 83 8.54 1.84 2.37
N GLY A 84 7.56 1.55 3.23
CA GLY A 84 7.18 0.19 3.60
C GLY A 84 6.10 0.17 4.68
N THR A 85 5.96 -0.98 5.34
CA THR A 85 5.11 -1.19 6.53
C THR A 85 5.98 -1.61 7.72
N GLU A 86 5.41 -1.59 8.93
CA GLU A 86 6.01 -2.06 10.21
C GLU A 86 7.05 -1.15 10.88
N ASP A 87 8.07 -0.61 10.17
CA ASP A 87 9.10 0.24 10.79
C ASP A 87 9.76 1.29 9.86
N GLU A 88 10.62 2.14 10.44
CA GLU A 88 11.31 3.25 9.75
C GLU A 88 12.45 2.80 8.82
N GLN A 89 12.92 1.57 8.89
CA GLN A 89 13.89 1.03 7.94
C GLN A 89 13.24 0.18 6.85
N ALA A 90 11.96 -0.13 7.00
CA ALA A 90 11.20 -0.94 6.07
C ALA A 90 11.22 -0.37 4.65
N ARG A 91 11.63 -1.23 3.72
CA ARG A 91 11.57 -1.01 2.26
C ARG A 91 10.55 -1.89 1.57
N THR A 92 9.91 -2.77 2.33
CA THR A 92 8.88 -3.70 1.86
C THR A 92 7.54 -3.20 2.33
N PHE A 93 6.60 -3.04 1.40
CA PHE A 93 5.19 -2.86 1.75
C PHE A 93 4.58 -4.26 1.92
N ASP A 94 4.43 -4.69 3.17
CA ASP A 94 3.98 -6.03 3.52
C ASP A 94 2.48 -6.03 3.85
N VAL A 95 1.70 -6.65 2.96
CA VAL A 95 0.28 -6.93 3.14
C VAL A 95 0.01 -8.44 3.11
N SER A 96 1.00 -9.28 3.45
CA SER A 96 0.88 -10.74 3.46
C SER A 96 -0.17 -11.29 4.43
N SER A 97 -0.53 -10.53 5.46
CA SER A 97 -1.62 -10.88 6.39
C SER A 97 -3.01 -10.46 5.91
N HIS A 98 -3.13 -9.72 4.80
CA HIS A 98 -4.39 -9.15 4.31
C HIS A 98 -4.98 -10.00 3.17
N THR A 99 -5.47 -11.19 3.52
CA THR A 99 -6.02 -12.16 2.56
C THR A 99 -7.28 -11.68 1.84
N GLY A 100 -7.96 -10.65 2.35
CA GLY A 100 -9.14 -10.03 1.73
C GLY A 100 -8.84 -8.86 0.80
N LEU A 101 -7.57 -8.47 0.61
CA LEU A 101 -7.21 -7.27 -0.15
C LEU A 101 -7.62 -7.40 -1.62
N GLU A 102 -8.30 -6.39 -2.15
CA GLU A 102 -8.85 -6.34 -3.51
C GLU A 102 -8.11 -5.31 -4.37
N GLN A 103 -7.63 -4.22 -3.76
CA GLN A 103 -6.92 -3.15 -4.46
C GLN A 103 -5.71 -2.66 -3.66
N LEU A 104 -4.56 -2.56 -4.32
CA LEU A 104 -3.34 -1.99 -3.77
C LEU A 104 -2.73 -1.03 -4.78
N LYS A 105 -2.70 0.27 -4.45
CA LYS A 105 -2.14 1.30 -5.31
C LYS A 105 -1.01 2.03 -4.59
N LEU A 106 0.19 1.84 -5.10
CA LEU A 106 1.46 2.32 -4.55
C LEU A 106 2.28 3.12 -5.58
N GLY A 107 1.66 3.52 -6.71
CA GLY A 107 2.32 4.34 -7.72
C GLY A 107 2.90 5.62 -7.12
N GLY A 108 4.13 5.99 -7.48
CA GLY A 108 4.80 7.18 -6.95
C GLY A 108 5.33 7.08 -5.50
N THR A 109 5.20 5.93 -4.84
CA THR A 109 5.85 5.68 -3.54
C THR A 109 7.34 5.32 -3.68
N SER A 110 8.07 5.28 -2.56
CA SER A 110 9.49 4.87 -2.52
C SER A 110 9.70 3.41 -2.10
N VAL A 111 8.63 2.61 -2.07
CA VAL A 111 8.63 1.18 -1.71
C VAL A 111 9.50 0.38 -2.69
N ARG A 112 10.37 -0.51 -2.19
CA ARG A 112 11.30 -1.29 -3.04
C ARG A 112 10.92 -2.76 -3.22
N ALA A 113 10.03 -3.26 -2.37
CA ALA A 113 9.46 -4.60 -2.49
C ALA A 113 8.01 -4.58 -2.02
N VAL A 114 7.18 -5.46 -2.57
CA VAL A 114 5.80 -5.64 -2.11
C VAL A 114 5.60 -7.12 -1.79
N ARG A 115 5.03 -7.41 -0.63
CA ARG A 115 4.62 -8.77 -0.26
C ARG A 115 3.11 -8.83 -0.15
N ILE A 116 2.50 -9.67 -0.96
CA ILE A 116 1.05 -9.81 -1.07
C ILE A 116 0.62 -11.14 -0.49
N ALA A 117 -0.54 -11.18 0.16
CA ALA A 117 -1.14 -12.41 0.64
C ALA A 117 -1.48 -13.34 -0.53
N GLU A 118 -0.95 -14.56 -0.51
CA GLU A 118 -1.32 -15.61 -1.46
C GLU A 118 -2.82 -15.94 -1.30
N GLY A 119 -3.52 -16.10 -2.42
CA GLY A 119 -4.97 -16.31 -2.47
C GLY A 119 -5.81 -15.03 -2.38
N SER A 120 -5.20 -13.86 -2.18
CA SER A 120 -5.96 -12.60 -2.12
C SER A 120 -6.74 -12.31 -3.41
N PRO A 121 -7.96 -11.75 -3.30
CA PRO A 121 -8.82 -11.46 -4.45
C PRO A 121 -8.41 -10.16 -5.18
N ILE A 122 -7.12 -9.81 -5.21
CA ILE A 122 -6.64 -8.58 -5.84
C ILE A 122 -7.07 -8.55 -7.31
N ILE A 123 -7.74 -7.46 -7.68
CA ILE A 123 -8.15 -7.14 -9.06
C ILE A 123 -7.41 -5.92 -9.61
N LEU A 124 -6.87 -5.06 -8.73
CA LEU A 124 -6.11 -3.87 -9.10
C LEU A 124 -4.83 -3.80 -8.28
N LEU A 125 -3.69 -3.78 -8.97
CA LEU A 125 -2.36 -3.71 -8.40
C LEU A 125 -1.53 -2.68 -9.17
N GLU A 126 -1.37 -1.50 -8.57
CA GLU A 126 -0.53 -0.43 -9.12
C GLU A 126 0.75 -0.32 -8.30
N LEU A 127 1.89 -0.60 -8.92
CA LEU A 127 3.18 -0.76 -8.27
C LEU A 127 4.13 0.42 -8.58
N PRO A 128 5.02 0.78 -7.65
CA PRO A 128 5.94 1.90 -7.85
C PRO A 128 7.07 1.57 -8.84
N ALA A 129 7.64 2.60 -9.45
CA ALA A 129 8.79 2.49 -10.37
C ALA A 129 10.11 2.12 -9.68
N THR A 130 10.11 1.87 -8.37
CA THR A 130 11.29 1.56 -7.55
C THR A 130 11.49 0.06 -7.33
N LEU A 131 10.59 -0.79 -7.82
CA LEU A 131 10.73 -2.24 -7.69
C LEU A 131 11.80 -2.78 -8.64
N SER A 132 12.72 -3.56 -8.10
CA SER A 132 13.67 -4.37 -8.88
C SER A 132 13.29 -5.85 -8.93
N TYR A 133 12.48 -6.30 -7.98
CA TYR A 133 11.96 -7.67 -7.87
C TYR A 133 10.44 -7.62 -7.73
N LEU A 134 9.76 -8.40 -8.57
CA LEU A 134 8.31 -8.53 -8.55
C LEU A 134 7.92 -9.98 -8.31
N ARG A 135 7.16 -10.23 -7.24
CA ARG A 135 6.58 -11.54 -6.94
C ARG A 135 5.06 -11.47 -7.03
N LEU A 136 4.50 -12.20 -7.98
CA LEU A 136 3.07 -12.40 -8.19
C LEU A 136 2.76 -13.88 -8.02
N ARG A 137 2.20 -14.24 -6.87
CA ARG A 137 1.95 -15.64 -6.51
C ARG A 137 0.53 -15.85 -6.01
N ALA A 138 -0.14 -16.84 -6.58
CA ALA A 138 -1.48 -17.27 -6.19
C ALA A 138 -2.48 -16.10 -6.15
N LEU A 139 -2.50 -15.26 -7.17
CA LEU A 139 -3.45 -14.14 -7.30
C LEU A 139 -4.52 -14.52 -8.33
N PRO A 140 -5.59 -15.23 -7.93
CA PRO A 140 -6.54 -15.87 -8.86
C PRO A 140 -7.37 -14.87 -9.66
N ARG A 141 -7.47 -13.62 -9.20
CA ARG A 141 -8.30 -12.56 -9.80
C ARG A 141 -7.52 -11.43 -10.46
N LEU A 142 -6.19 -11.41 -10.30
CA LEU A 142 -5.36 -10.37 -10.91
C LEU A 142 -5.22 -10.68 -12.39
N SER A 143 -5.73 -9.78 -13.22
CA SER A 143 -5.60 -9.83 -14.67
C SER A 143 -4.51 -8.87 -15.15
N LEU A 144 -4.07 -9.02 -16.40
CA LEU A 144 -3.08 -8.11 -16.99
C LEU A 144 -3.54 -6.64 -16.98
N SER A 145 -4.82 -6.36 -17.25
CA SER A 145 -5.36 -4.98 -17.20
C SER A 145 -5.46 -4.41 -15.80
N GLY A 146 -5.50 -5.28 -14.78
CA GLY A 146 -5.47 -4.90 -13.37
C GLY A 146 -4.05 -4.71 -12.83
N LEU A 147 -3.01 -5.07 -13.58
CA LEU A 147 -1.62 -4.94 -13.17
C LEU A 147 -0.97 -3.75 -13.86
N THR A 148 -0.61 -2.73 -13.09
CA THR A 148 0.15 -1.58 -13.57
C THR A 148 1.47 -1.48 -12.82
N LEU A 149 2.56 -1.34 -13.56
CA LEU A 149 3.87 -1.02 -13.02
C LEU A 149 4.37 0.24 -13.72
N ALA A 150 4.80 1.23 -12.94
CA ALA A 150 5.22 2.52 -13.51
C ALA A 150 6.48 2.43 -14.38
N ASP A 151 7.35 1.42 -14.16
CA ASP A 151 8.57 1.23 -14.94
C ASP A 151 8.98 -0.26 -14.97
N TRP A 152 8.58 -0.98 -16.03
CA TRP A 152 8.95 -2.38 -16.23
C TRP A 152 10.45 -2.59 -16.47
N SER A 153 11.17 -1.58 -16.98
CA SER A 153 12.59 -1.72 -17.32
C SER A 153 13.50 -1.93 -16.10
N LYS A 154 13.01 -1.59 -14.90
CA LYS A 154 13.75 -1.75 -13.63
C LYS A 154 13.57 -3.11 -12.98
N VAL A 155 12.57 -3.89 -13.39
CA VAL A 155 12.34 -5.23 -12.83
C VAL A 155 13.33 -6.19 -13.46
N THR A 156 14.33 -6.59 -12.69
CA THR A 156 15.38 -7.53 -13.13
C THR A 156 15.07 -8.97 -12.76
N SER A 157 14.07 -9.19 -11.89
CA SER A 157 13.62 -10.51 -11.49
C SER A 157 12.10 -10.54 -11.28
N LEU A 158 11.44 -11.49 -11.94
CA LEU A 158 10.00 -11.71 -11.87
C LEU A 158 9.72 -13.15 -11.45
N GLU A 159 8.91 -13.30 -10.41
CA GLU A 159 8.33 -14.57 -10.01
C GLU A 159 6.83 -14.54 -10.28
N LEU A 160 6.38 -15.36 -11.23
CA LEU A 160 4.96 -15.49 -11.56
C LEU A 160 4.53 -16.95 -11.37
N ALA A 161 3.60 -17.20 -10.46
CA ALA A 161 3.06 -18.54 -10.20
C ALA A 161 1.59 -18.46 -9.77
N GLY A 162 0.74 -19.34 -10.28
CA GLY A 162 -0.67 -19.40 -9.84
C GLY A 162 -1.47 -18.11 -10.08
N CYS A 163 -1.17 -17.36 -11.14
CA CYS A 163 -1.91 -16.17 -11.58
C CYS A 163 -2.57 -16.46 -12.94
N PRO A 164 -3.73 -17.15 -12.96
CA PRO A 164 -4.31 -17.74 -14.19
C PRO A 164 -4.80 -16.70 -15.21
N LEU A 165 -5.01 -15.44 -14.81
CA LEU A 165 -5.48 -14.36 -15.69
C LEU A 165 -4.35 -13.47 -16.20
N ILE A 166 -3.09 -13.85 -15.95
CA ILE A 166 -1.89 -13.17 -16.46
C ILE A 166 -1.20 -14.07 -17.46
N ASP A 167 -1.10 -13.61 -18.71
CA ASP A 167 -0.17 -14.21 -19.67
C ASP A 167 1.23 -13.65 -19.45
N TRP A 168 2.16 -14.49 -19.01
CA TRP A 168 3.55 -14.10 -18.76
C TRP A 168 4.25 -13.58 -20.02
N ARG A 169 3.82 -13.99 -21.22
CA ARG A 169 4.40 -13.54 -22.49
C ARG A 169 4.07 -12.09 -22.80
N ALA A 170 2.99 -11.56 -22.21
CA ALA A 170 2.64 -10.15 -22.34
C ALA A 170 3.40 -9.25 -21.35
N LEU A 171 4.21 -9.83 -20.45
CA LEU A 171 5.04 -9.12 -19.48
C LEU A 171 6.51 -8.94 -19.91
N LEU A 172 6.92 -9.59 -21.00
CA LEU A 172 8.28 -9.55 -21.56
C LEU A 172 8.29 -8.75 -22.86
#